data_AF-A0A932LJ17-F1
#
_entry.id   AF-A0A932LJ17-F1
#
_cell.length_a   1.000
_cell.length_b   1.000
_cell.length_c   1.000
_cell.angle_alpha   90.00
_cell.angle_beta   90.00
_cell.angle_gamma   90.00
#
_symmetry.space_group_name_H-M   'P 1'
#
loop_
_entity.id
_entity.type
_entity.pdbx_description
1 polymer ?
#
loop_
_entity_poly.entity_id
_entity_poly.type
_entity_poly.pdbx_seq_one_letter_code
_entity_poly.pdbx_strand_id
1 'polypeptide(L)'
;MTPTPSTARSLGEQWPQLCALQPIYSALVKEFVIDVPASPLIDDAQSPSQEAVEQATAWLQQVDVQIQVHQLRQFLQTTPLANEASLRDLLTHHLHKEVKASSDRDKIDFLLVQYFSLCAPSGLEDSDLDLEYVAQVLEPALGPQEPKLPIWLTTLETLMQSAAKCRRLSELLHSGVLEQGRKLKMQSADRYYDPSAMVAFARFSFLMRRIFFRLMHEDLNAILDGLRELEKRGVNSLDCRRAQFSADEPTTRLRMICQSWKVMFHAEYSSGQPLRMLVDLRAAVDEALQGAGAKKPAARAAAASPKSPSGGKRS
;
A
#
# COMPACT_ATOMS: atom_id res chain seq x y z
N MET A 1 19.80 -37.82 -1.11
CA MET A 1 18.57 -37.29 -1.74
C MET A 1 18.99 -36.62 -3.03
N THR A 2 18.75 -37.30 -4.15
CA THR A 2 19.00 -36.79 -5.50
C THR A 2 18.01 -35.67 -5.80
N PRO A 3 18.43 -34.54 -6.38
CA PRO A 3 17.52 -33.46 -6.73
C PRO A 3 16.57 -33.95 -7.83
N THR A 4 15.27 -33.77 -7.61
CA THR A 4 14.23 -33.99 -8.62
C THR A 4 14.51 -33.05 -9.80
N PRO A 5 14.56 -33.54 -11.04
CA PRO A 5 14.81 -32.68 -12.19
C PRO A 5 13.65 -31.68 -12.34
N SER A 6 13.99 -30.39 -12.37
CA SER A 6 13.09 -29.32 -12.80
C SER A 6 12.53 -29.72 -14.16
N THR A 7 11.22 -29.87 -14.26
CA THR A 7 10.57 -30.29 -15.51
C THR A 7 10.72 -29.16 -16.52
N ALA A 8 11.67 -29.30 -17.45
CA ALA A 8 11.89 -28.34 -18.52
C ALA A 8 10.57 -28.19 -19.30
N ARG A 9 9.96 -27.01 -19.21
CA ARG A 9 8.70 -26.72 -19.92
C ARG A 9 8.91 -26.87 -21.41
N SER A 10 7.91 -27.41 -22.09
CA SER A 10 8.00 -27.52 -23.55
C SER A 10 8.01 -26.13 -24.19
N LEU A 11 8.67 -25.99 -25.35
CA LEU A 11 8.70 -24.72 -26.11
C LEU A 11 7.28 -24.20 -26.40
N GLY A 12 6.32 -25.11 -26.60
CA GLY A 12 4.92 -24.80 -26.83
C GLY A 12 4.18 -24.19 -25.63
N GLU A 13 4.67 -24.40 -24.39
CA GLU A 13 4.11 -23.80 -23.18
C GLU A 13 4.77 -22.45 -22.86
N GLN A 14 6.05 -22.30 -23.18
CA GLN A 14 6.81 -21.08 -22.85
C GLN A 14 6.41 -19.91 -23.76
N TRP A 15 6.27 -20.15 -25.07
CA TRP A 15 6.04 -19.07 -26.03
C TRP A 15 4.74 -18.29 -25.83
N PRO A 16 3.57 -18.93 -25.60
CA PRO A 16 2.34 -18.18 -25.34
C PRO A 16 2.45 -17.27 -24.13
N GLN A 17 3.14 -17.71 -23.07
CA GLN A 17 3.37 -16.90 -21.88
C GLN A 17 4.28 -15.70 -22.19
N LEU A 18 5.37 -15.91 -22.95
CA LEU A 18 6.27 -14.81 -23.35
C LEU A 18 5.54 -13.76 -24.19
N CYS A 19 4.70 -14.20 -25.15
CA CYS A 19 3.86 -13.32 -25.95
C CYS A 19 2.85 -12.56 -25.07
N ALA A 20 2.21 -13.21 -24.10
CA ALA A 20 1.27 -12.56 -23.19
C ALA A 20 1.93 -11.49 -22.31
N LEU A 21 3.20 -11.68 -21.95
CA LEU A 21 3.97 -10.73 -21.13
C LEU A 21 4.54 -9.55 -21.94
N GLN A 22 4.72 -9.72 -23.25
CA GLN A 22 5.35 -8.72 -24.12
C GLN A 22 4.72 -7.32 -24.00
N PRO A 23 3.39 -7.13 -24.01
CA PRO A 23 2.80 -5.79 -23.97
C PRO A 23 3.09 -5.09 -22.65
N ILE A 24 3.06 -5.84 -21.53
CA ILE A 24 3.35 -5.33 -20.19
C ILE A 24 4.81 -4.91 -20.08
N TYR A 25 5.74 -5.79 -20.45
CA TYR A 25 7.16 -5.48 -20.34
C TYR A 25 7.57 -4.34 -21.27
N SER A 26 7.03 -4.30 -22.49
CA SER A 26 7.28 -3.20 -23.43
C SER A 26 6.77 -1.86 -22.89
N ALA A 27 5.60 -1.86 -22.23
CA ALA A 27 5.08 -0.67 -21.59
C ALA A 27 5.91 -0.25 -20.37
N LEU A 28 6.35 -1.20 -19.53
CA LEU A 28 7.24 -0.95 -18.39
C LEU A 28 8.57 -0.32 -18.82
N VAL A 29 9.20 -0.86 -19.86
CA VAL A 29 10.46 -0.33 -20.41
C VAL A 29 10.30 1.11 -20.87
N LYS A 30 9.18 1.42 -21.54
CA LYS A 30 8.87 2.77 -22.02
C LYS A 30 8.57 3.73 -20.87
N GLU A 31 7.76 3.32 -19.90
CA GLU A 31 7.31 4.19 -18.81
C GLU A 31 8.44 4.57 -17.85
N PHE A 32 9.35 3.63 -17.57
CA PHE A 32 10.47 3.87 -16.66
C PHE A 32 11.81 4.13 -17.36
N VAL A 33 11.81 4.27 -18.69
CA VAL A 33 13.00 4.56 -19.51
C VAL A 33 14.14 3.59 -19.19
N ILE A 34 13.84 2.30 -19.25
CA ILE A 34 14.79 1.23 -18.93
C ILE A 34 15.74 1.04 -20.12
N ASP A 35 17.04 1.11 -19.86
CA ASP A 35 18.07 0.94 -20.89
C ASP A 35 18.28 -0.55 -21.20
N VAL A 36 17.48 -1.06 -22.14
CA VAL A 36 17.56 -2.42 -22.68
C VAL A 36 17.41 -2.40 -24.21
N PRO A 37 17.98 -3.39 -24.93
CA PRO A 37 17.71 -3.56 -26.36
C PRO A 37 16.22 -3.69 -26.66
N ALA A 38 15.83 -3.42 -27.91
CA ALA A 38 14.47 -3.64 -28.37
C ALA A 38 14.05 -5.11 -28.17
N SER A 39 12.79 -5.33 -27.83
CA SER A 39 12.27 -6.67 -27.60
C SER A 39 12.43 -7.53 -28.87
N PRO A 40 13.00 -8.74 -28.78
CA PRO A 40 13.13 -9.66 -29.92
C PRO A 40 11.79 -10.32 -30.29
N LEU A 41 10.75 -10.14 -29.47
CA LEU A 41 9.41 -10.69 -29.71
C LEU A 41 8.73 -9.89 -30.85
N ILE A 42 8.73 -10.47 -32.05
CA ILE A 42 8.01 -9.96 -33.23
C ILE A 42 6.69 -10.74 -33.37
N ASP A 43 5.61 -9.99 -33.63
CA ASP A 43 4.19 -10.35 -33.46
C ASP A 43 3.63 -11.54 -34.29
N ASP A 44 4.42 -12.25 -35.11
CA ASP A 44 3.86 -13.10 -36.18
C ASP A 44 4.41 -14.54 -36.31
N ALA A 45 5.32 -14.99 -35.44
CA ALA A 45 5.84 -16.36 -35.54
C ALA A 45 4.88 -17.39 -34.89
N GLN A 46 4.05 -18.06 -35.71
CA GLN A 46 3.18 -19.18 -35.28
C GLN A 46 3.96 -20.40 -34.75
N SER A 47 5.27 -20.47 -34.95
CA SER A 47 6.14 -21.50 -34.40
C SER A 47 7.49 -20.89 -34.03
N PRO A 48 7.79 -20.71 -32.73
CA PRO A 48 9.05 -20.12 -32.32
C PRO A 48 10.20 -21.12 -32.51
N SER A 49 11.35 -20.61 -32.96
CA SER A 49 12.59 -21.37 -32.81
C SER A 49 13.01 -21.39 -31.33
N GLN A 50 13.79 -22.40 -30.94
CA GLN A 50 14.38 -22.45 -29.60
C GLN A 50 15.18 -21.17 -29.28
N GLU A 51 15.94 -20.68 -30.27
CA GLU A 51 16.70 -19.44 -30.17
C GLU A 51 15.80 -18.22 -29.88
N ALA A 52 14.63 -18.12 -30.52
CA ALA A 52 13.70 -17.02 -30.27
C ALA A 52 13.13 -17.05 -28.84
N VAL A 53 12.81 -18.25 -28.32
CA VAL A 53 12.37 -18.43 -26.93
C VAL A 53 13.47 -18.02 -25.96
N GLU A 54 14.71 -18.44 -26.21
CA GLU A 54 15.87 -18.11 -25.38
C GLU A 54 16.15 -16.60 -25.37
N GLN A 55 16.13 -15.95 -26.54
CA GLN A 55 16.32 -14.50 -26.67
C GLN A 55 15.21 -13.70 -25.96
N ALA A 56 13.95 -14.09 -26.13
CA ALA A 56 12.82 -13.46 -25.45
C ALA A 56 12.89 -13.63 -23.93
N THR A 57 13.24 -14.83 -23.46
CA THR A 57 13.42 -15.12 -22.04
C THR A 57 14.55 -14.27 -21.45
N ALA A 58 15.70 -14.20 -22.14
CA ALA A 58 16.83 -13.39 -21.72
C ALA A 58 16.48 -11.89 -21.66
N TRP A 59 15.71 -11.40 -22.63
CA TRP A 59 15.23 -10.02 -22.63
C TRP A 59 14.33 -9.71 -21.43
N LEU A 60 13.34 -10.56 -21.14
CA LEU A 60 12.49 -10.40 -19.94
C LEU A 60 13.30 -10.43 -18.65
N GLN A 61 14.26 -11.35 -18.55
CA GLN A 61 15.17 -11.44 -17.39
C GLN A 61 16.00 -10.16 -17.22
N GLN A 62 16.49 -9.57 -18.32
CA GLN A 62 17.24 -8.32 -18.28
C GLN A 62 16.37 -7.15 -17.77
N VAL A 63 15.14 -7.04 -18.25
CA VAL A 63 14.18 -6.04 -17.77
C VAL A 63 13.87 -6.26 -16.29
N ASP A 64 13.69 -7.51 -15.88
CA ASP A 64 13.42 -7.87 -14.49
C ASP A 64 14.50 -7.46 -13.51
N VAL A 65 15.78 -7.52 -13.90
CA VAL A 65 16.89 -7.08 -13.05
C VAL A 65 16.82 -5.57 -12.81
N GLN A 66 16.36 -4.79 -13.79
CA GLN A 66 16.30 -3.33 -13.68
C GLN A 66 15.04 -2.85 -12.96
N ILE A 67 13.90 -3.52 -13.15
CA ILE A 67 12.64 -3.11 -12.53
C ILE A 67 12.63 -3.38 -11.04
N GLN A 68 12.37 -2.34 -10.26
CA GLN A 68 12.13 -2.44 -8.82
C GLN A 68 10.65 -2.70 -8.51
N VAL A 69 10.37 -3.34 -7.37
CA VAL A 69 8.98 -3.65 -6.95
C VAL A 69 8.08 -2.42 -6.85
N HIS A 70 8.61 -1.25 -6.50
CA HIS A 70 7.82 -0.02 -6.41
C HIS A 70 7.39 0.51 -7.79
N GLN A 71 8.25 0.36 -8.81
CA GLN A 71 7.92 0.69 -10.21
C GLN A 71 6.85 -0.26 -10.74
N LEU A 72 7.01 -1.56 -10.49
CA LEU A 72 6.01 -2.57 -10.86
C LEU A 72 4.66 -2.28 -10.20
N ARG A 73 4.67 -1.89 -8.93
CA ARG A 73 3.46 -1.48 -8.19
C ARG A 73 2.79 -0.27 -8.82
N GLN A 74 3.55 0.80 -9.04
CA GLN A 74 3.05 2.02 -9.65
C GLN A 74 2.38 1.72 -11.00
N PHE A 75 3.08 0.99 -11.86
CA PHE A 75 2.59 0.63 -13.18
C PHE A 75 1.31 -0.19 -13.15
N LEU A 76 1.27 -1.30 -12.38
CA LEU A 76 0.11 -2.19 -12.33
C LEU A 76 -1.12 -1.56 -11.66
N GLN A 77 -0.97 -0.42 -10.99
CA GLN A 77 -2.08 0.31 -10.39
C GLN A 77 -2.69 1.37 -11.32
N THR A 78 -1.95 1.81 -12.34
CA THR A 78 -2.36 2.90 -13.24
C THR A 78 -2.63 2.43 -14.67
N THR A 79 -2.07 1.29 -15.07
CA THR A 79 -2.16 0.79 -16.43
C THR A 79 -3.47 0.04 -16.71
N PRO A 80 -4.09 0.22 -17.89
CA PRO A 80 -5.22 -0.61 -18.31
C PRO A 80 -4.80 -2.06 -18.67
N LEU A 81 -3.49 -2.34 -18.76
CA LEU A 81 -2.96 -3.67 -19.07
C LEU A 81 -3.02 -4.63 -17.87
N ALA A 82 -3.27 -4.13 -16.67
CA ALA A 82 -3.37 -4.94 -15.46
C ALA A 82 -4.75 -5.60 -15.40
N ASN A 83 -4.81 -6.90 -15.68
CA ASN A 83 -6.00 -7.73 -15.58
C ASN A 83 -5.64 -9.09 -14.96
N GLU A 84 -6.65 -9.93 -14.73
CA GLU A 84 -6.46 -11.23 -14.06
C GLU A 84 -5.44 -12.11 -14.79
N ALA A 85 -5.60 -12.28 -16.11
CA ALA A 85 -4.73 -13.12 -16.91
C ALA A 85 -3.28 -12.59 -16.88
N SER A 86 -3.11 -11.29 -17.05
CA SER A 86 -1.79 -10.69 -17.13
C SER A 86 -1.04 -10.69 -15.79
N LEU A 87 -1.75 -10.51 -14.67
CA LEU A 87 -1.18 -10.69 -13.32
C LEU A 87 -0.81 -12.15 -13.05
N ARG A 88 -1.63 -13.11 -13.49
CA ARG A 88 -1.32 -14.54 -13.37
C ARG A 88 -0.08 -14.91 -14.18
N ASP A 89 0.05 -14.40 -15.40
CA ASP A 89 1.20 -14.67 -16.27
C ASP A 89 2.48 -14.08 -15.70
N LEU A 90 2.41 -12.85 -15.14
CA LEU A 90 3.52 -12.21 -14.43
C LEU A 90 3.95 -13.02 -13.19
N LEU A 91 2.98 -13.40 -12.36
CA LEU A 91 3.24 -14.18 -11.16
C LEU A 91 3.88 -15.54 -11.51
N THR A 92 3.31 -16.23 -12.50
CA THR A 92 3.83 -17.49 -13.00
C THR A 92 5.26 -17.34 -13.51
N HIS A 93 5.55 -16.30 -14.29
CA HIS A 93 6.90 -16.01 -14.78
C HIS A 93 7.91 -15.86 -13.65
N HIS A 94 7.61 -15.02 -12.65
CA HIS A 94 8.52 -14.83 -11.51
C HIS A 94 8.67 -16.09 -10.65
N LEU A 95 7.62 -16.89 -10.50
CA LEU A 95 7.67 -18.14 -9.73
C LEU A 95 8.59 -19.18 -10.37
N HIS A 96 8.66 -19.22 -11.71
CA HIS A 96 9.39 -20.24 -12.46
C HIS A 96 10.84 -19.90 -12.78
N LYS A 97 11.35 -18.75 -12.33
CA LYS A 97 12.78 -18.45 -12.41
C LYS A 97 13.58 -19.50 -11.64
N GLU A 98 14.58 -20.09 -12.27
CA GLU A 98 15.45 -21.09 -11.64
C GLU A 98 16.27 -20.48 -10.48
N VAL A 99 16.76 -19.26 -10.69
CA VAL A 99 17.52 -18.50 -9.70
C VAL A 99 16.69 -17.29 -9.27
N LYS A 100 16.33 -17.24 -7.98
CA LYS A 100 15.58 -16.12 -7.40
C LYS A 100 16.54 -15.09 -6.82
N ALA A 101 16.44 -13.85 -7.31
CA ALA A 101 17.05 -12.71 -6.66
C ALA A 101 16.27 -12.33 -5.40
N SER A 102 16.90 -11.57 -4.49
CA SER A 102 16.21 -11.02 -3.31
C SER A 102 15.03 -10.12 -3.68
N SER A 103 15.11 -9.42 -4.82
CA SER A 103 14.04 -8.58 -5.37
C SER A 103 12.86 -9.38 -5.94
N ASP A 104 13.08 -10.62 -6.40
CA ASP A 104 12.00 -11.48 -6.91
C ASP A 104 10.99 -11.82 -5.82
N ARG A 105 11.45 -12.07 -4.59
CA ARG A 105 10.57 -12.30 -3.45
C ARG A 105 9.59 -11.14 -3.27
N ASP A 106 10.09 -9.91 -3.27
CA ASP A 106 9.26 -8.74 -3.03
C ASP A 106 8.29 -8.49 -4.20
N LYS A 107 8.68 -8.81 -5.44
CA LYS A 107 7.80 -8.78 -6.62
C LYS A 107 6.71 -9.85 -6.54
N ILE A 108 7.06 -11.10 -6.24
CA ILE A 108 6.11 -12.21 -6.07
C ILE A 108 5.11 -11.88 -4.96
N ASP A 109 5.59 -11.38 -3.83
CA ASP A 109 4.75 -10.96 -2.71
C ASP A 109 3.72 -9.91 -3.13
N PHE A 110 4.18 -8.88 -3.84
CA PHE A 110 3.30 -7.86 -4.38
C PHE A 110 2.28 -8.44 -5.37
N LEU A 111 2.74 -9.25 -6.33
CA LEU A 111 1.90 -9.85 -7.37
C LEU A 111 0.84 -10.78 -6.78
N LEU A 112 1.18 -11.58 -5.76
CA LEU A 112 0.22 -12.44 -5.05
C LEU A 112 -0.90 -11.61 -4.44
N VAL A 113 -0.56 -10.53 -3.72
CA VAL A 113 -1.54 -9.65 -3.08
C VAL A 113 -2.36 -8.89 -4.12
N GLN A 114 -1.74 -8.44 -5.21
CA GLN A 114 -2.43 -7.68 -6.26
C GLN A 114 -3.36 -8.57 -7.08
N TYR A 115 -2.94 -9.79 -7.43
CA TYR A 115 -3.78 -10.79 -8.08
C TYR A 115 -4.96 -11.18 -7.18
N PHE A 116 -4.70 -11.53 -5.91
CA PHE A 116 -5.76 -11.83 -4.96
C PHE A 116 -6.74 -10.66 -4.80
N SER A 117 -6.23 -9.42 -4.69
CA SER A 117 -7.06 -8.22 -4.56
C SER A 117 -7.92 -7.94 -5.79
N LEU A 118 -7.50 -8.38 -6.98
CA LEU A 118 -8.28 -8.23 -8.21
C LEU A 118 -9.39 -9.28 -8.30
N CYS A 119 -9.11 -10.51 -7.85
CA CYS A 119 -10.07 -11.62 -7.86
C CYS A 119 -11.05 -11.58 -6.68
N ALA A 120 -10.68 -10.94 -5.56
CA ALA A 120 -11.51 -10.87 -4.38
C ALA A 120 -12.78 -10.01 -4.62
N PRO A 121 -13.98 -10.49 -4.25
CA PRO A 121 -15.22 -9.73 -4.36
C PRO A 121 -15.17 -8.43 -3.55
N SER A 122 -15.79 -7.37 -4.08
CA SER A 122 -15.83 -6.04 -3.46
C SER A 122 -16.57 -5.98 -2.12
N GLY A 123 -17.35 -7.00 -1.78
CA GLY A 123 -18.12 -7.12 -0.52
C GLY A 123 -17.57 -8.14 0.48
N LEU A 124 -16.40 -8.71 0.24
CA LEU A 124 -15.84 -9.75 1.11
C LEU A 124 -15.51 -9.19 2.49
N GLU A 125 -16.03 -9.78 3.57
CA GLU A 125 -15.74 -9.35 4.94
C GLU A 125 -14.37 -9.86 5.42
N ASP A 126 -13.79 -9.18 6.43
CA ASP A 126 -12.50 -9.58 7.00
C ASP A 126 -12.57 -10.98 7.66
N SER A 127 -13.74 -11.36 8.19
CA SER A 127 -13.98 -12.66 8.83
C SER A 127 -14.02 -13.82 7.84
N ASP A 128 -14.41 -13.56 6.59
CA ASP A 128 -14.54 -14.56 5.54
C ASP A 128 -13.18 -14.87 4.87
N LEU A 129 -12.15 -14.09 5.21
CA LEU A 129 -10.79 -14.25 4.72
C LEU A 129 -10.01 -15.26 5.56
N ASP A 130 -10.30 -16.55 5.37
CA ASP A 130 -9.49 -17.63 5.91
C ASP A 130 -8.38 -18.08 4.92
N LEU A 131 -7.57 -19.07 5.33
CA LEU A 131 -6.49 -19.59 4.48
C LEU A 131 -7.02 -20.41 3.30
N GLU A 132 -8.18 -21.05 3.46
CA GLU A 132 -8.78 -21.89 2.45
C GLU A 132 -9.26 -21.05 1.28
N TYR A 133 -9.96 -19.97 1.57
CA TYR A 133 -10.41 -19.01 0.57
C TYR A 133 -9.23 -18.41 -0.22
N VAL A 134 -8.17 -18.00 0.46
CA VAL A 134 -6.98 -17.43 -0.20
C VAL A 134 -6.27 -18.48 -1.05
N ALA A 135 -6.18 -19.74 -0.58
CA ALA A 135 -5.61 -20.83 -1.36
C ALA A 135 -6.40 -21.11 -2.65
N GLN A 136 -7.74 -21.14 -2.57
CA GLN A 136 -8.61 -21.36 -3.73
C GLN A 136 -8.45 -20.25 -4.79
N VAL A 137 -8.41 -18.99 -4.37
CA VAL A 137 -8.23 -17.86 -5.30
C VAL A 137 -6.84 -17.90 -5.95
N LEU A 138 -5.80 -18.33 -5.22
CA LEU A 138 -4.42 -18.40 -5.72
C LEU A 138 -4.09 -19.70 -6.47
N GLU A 139 -4.97 -20.69 -6.45
CA GLU A 139 -4.79 -21.99 -7.12
C GLU A 139 -4.36 -21.87 -8.59
N PRO A 140 -4.91 -20.96 -9.42
CA PRO A 140 -4.49 -20.84 -10.82
C PRO A 140 -3.02 -20.47 -11.02
N ALA A 141 -2.35 -19.92 -10.01
CA ALA A 141 -0.94 -19.53 -10.07
C ALA A 141 -0.02 -20.45 -9.24
N LEU A 142 -0.51 -20.94 -8.10
CA LEU A 142 0.27 -21.76 -7.17
C LEU A 142 0.02 -23.26 -7.31
N GLY A 143 -1.01 -23.66 -8.07
CA GLY A 143 -1.55 -25.02 -8.09
C GLY A 143 -2.35 -25.34 -6.82
N PRO A 144 -2.97 -26.53 -6.75
CA PRO A 144 -3.78 -26.95 -5.60
C PRO A 144 -2.96 -26.95 -4.30
N GLN A 145 -3.49 -26.32 -3.26
CA GLN A 145 -2.82 -26.21 -1.96
C GLN A 145 -3.65 -26.80 -0.83
N GLU A 146 -2.96 -27.44 0.12
CA GLU A 146 -3.56 -27.74 1.42
C GLU A 146 -3.58 -26.45 2.27
N PRO A 147 -4.75 -26.00 2.75
CA PRO A 147 -4.88 -24.76 3.51
C PRO A 147 -4.42 -24.94 4.96
N LYS A 148 -3.14 -25.26 5.14
CA LYS A 148 -2.52 -25.49 6.45
C LYS A 148 -1.44 -24.44 6.71
N LEU A 149 -1.62 -23.68 7.79
CA LEU A 149 -0.61 -22.72 8.23
C LEU A 149 0.65 -23.46 8.69
N PRO A 150 1.83 -23.15 8.13
CA PRO A 150 3.09 -23.66 8.66
C PRO A 150 3.27 -23.22 10.12
N ILE A 151 3.74 -24.12 10.99
CA ILE A 151 3.88 -23.85 12.44
C ILE A 151 4.74 -22.60 12.71
N TRP A 152 5.77 -22.39 11.89
CA TRP A 152 6.67 -21.23 12.00
C TRP A 152 6.02 -19.89 11.58
N LEU A 153 4.83 -19.93 10.97
CA LEU A 153 4.03 -18.77 10.57
C LEU A 153 2.85 -18.50 11.52
N THR A 154 2.68 -19.25 12.61
CA THR A 154 1.64 -19.01 13.62
C THR A 154 1.65 -17.58 14.17
N THR A 155 2.83 -16.96 14.25
CA THR A 155 2.97 -15.53 14.63
C THR A 155 2.16 -14.58 13.74
N LEU A 156 1.94 -14.91 12.45
CA LEU A 156 1.12 -14.07 11.57
C LEU A 156 -0.31 -13.89 12.09
N GLU A 157 -0.90 -14.93 12.71
CA GLU A 157 -2.25 -14.83 13.26
C GLU A 157 -2.32 -13.83 14.40
N THR A 158 -1.34 -13.88 15.31
CA THR A 158 -1.22 -12.92 16.42
C THR A 158 -1.05 -11.49 15.91
N LEU A 159 -0.24 -11.31 14.85
CA LEU A 159 -0.04 -10.01 14.21
C LEU A 159 -1.33 -9.47 13.57
N MET A 160 -2.08 -10.32 12.86
CA MET A 160 -3.37 -9.94 12.26
C MET A 160 -4.40 -9.55 13.32
N GLN A 161 -4.50 -10.34 14.40
CA GLN A 161 -5.39 -10.05 15.53
C GLN A 161 -5.02 -8.76 16.24
N SER A 162 -3.73 -8.44 16.36
CA SER A 162 -3.26 -7.18 16.94
C SER A 162 -3.64 -5.99 16.05
N ALA A 163 -3.36 -6.05 14.75
CA ALA A 163 -3.71 -4.99 13.80
C ALA A 163 -5.22 -4.76 13.69
N ALA A 164 -6.04 -5.82 13.77
CA ALA A 164 -7.49 -5.72 13.71
C ALA A 164 -8.08 -4.92 14.89
N LYS A 165 -7.37 -4.85 16.02
CA LYS A 165 -7.78 -4.09 17.21
C LYS A 165 -7.42 -2.60 17.14
N CYS A 166 -6.55 -2.20 16.22
CA CYS A 166 -6.20 -0.79 16.04
C CYS A 166 -7.42 0.03 15.62
N ARG A 167 -7.58 1.19 16.26
CA ARG A 167 -8.63 2.19 16.02
C ARG A 167 -8.11 3.46 15.37
N ARG A 168 -6.79 3.65 15.36
CA ARG A 168 -6.12 4.79 14.72
C ARG A 168 -4.98 4.30 13.84
N LEU A 169 -4.69 5.04 12.77
CA LEU A 169 -3.54 4.73 11.92
C LEU A 169 -2.24 4.81 12.73
N SER A 170 -2.15 5.75 13.67
CA SER A 170 -1.00 5.88 14.58
C SER A 170 -0.76 4.61 15.39
N GLU A 171 -1.80 3.96 15.92
CA GLU A 171 -1.68 2.72 16.68
C GLU A 171 -1.12 1.59 15.80
N LEU A 172 -1.60 1.47 14.56
CA LEU A 172 -1.09 0.48 13.62
C LEU A 172 0.40 0.72 13.34
N LEU A 173 0.79 1.95 13.03
CA LEU A 173 2.18 2.32 12.71
C LEU A 173 3.15 2.17 13.90
N HIS A 174 2.68 2.31 15.14
CA HIS A 174 3.51 2.16 16.34
C HIS A 174 3.43 0.76 16.98
N SER A 175 2.49 -0.09 16.56
CA SER A 175 2.33 -1.45 17.10
C SER A 175 3.50 -2.39 16.73
N GLY A 176 4.28 -2.04 15.71
CA GLY A 176 5.36 -2.87 15.19
C GLY A 176 4.88 -4.06 14.36
N VAL A 177 3.57 -4.17 14.06
CA VAL A 177 3.01 -5.32 13.34
C VAL A 177 3.57 -5.43 11.92
N LEU A 178 3.70 -4.30 11.22
CA LEU A 178 4.22 -4.27 9.85
C LEU A 178 5.71 -4.64 9.81
N GLU A 179 6.49 -4.14 10.77
CA GLU A 179 7.91 -4.42 10.93
C GLU A 179 8.14 -5.90 11.26
N GLN A 180 7.33 -6.48 12.15
CA GLN A 180 7.40 -7.89 12.50
C GLN A 180 7.01 -8.78 11.31
N GLY A 181 5.96 -8.44 10.57
CA GLY A 181 5.58 -9.14 9.35
C GLY A 181 6.70 -9.11 8.29
N ARG A 182 7.32 -7.94 8.10
CA ARG A 182 8.48 -7.78 7.19
C ARG A 182 9.68 -8.60 7.66
N LYS A 183 9.97 -8.59 8.97
CA LYS A 183 11.06 -9.38 9.57
C LYS A 183 10.84 -10.87 9.36
N LEU A 184 9.64 -11.38 9.61
CA LEU A 184 9.32 -12.80 9.41
C LEU A 184 9.51 -13.21 7.94
N LYS A 185 9.03 -12.38 7.01
CA LYS A 185 9.23 -12.59 5.56
C LYS A 185 10.70 -12.61 5.16
N MET A 186 11.52 -11.72 5.72
CA MET A 186 12.96 -11.71 5.47
C MET A 186 13.67 -12.94 6.04
N GLN A 187 13.28 -13.39 7.22
CA GLN A 187 13.85 -14.56 7.89
C GLN A 187 13.44 -15.89 7.25
N SER A 188 12.40 -15.89 6.43
CA SER A 188 11.87 -17.09 5.76
C SER A 188 12.85 -17.66 4.73
N ALA A 189 13.72 -16.82 4.14
CA ALA A 189 14.63 -17.20 3.05
C ALA A 189 13.89 -18.04 1.99
N ASP A 190 14.42 -19.21 1.63
CA ASP A 190 13.84 -20.09 0.62
C ASP A 190 12.48 -20.68 1.03
N ARG A 191 12.18 -20.80 2.33
CA ARG A 191 10.87 -21.28 2.83
C ARG A 191 9.73 -20.32 2.49
N TYR A 192 10.03 -19.09 2.09
CA TYR A 192 9.02 -18.18 1.55
C TYR A 192 8.33 -18.78 0.32
N TYR A 193 9.07 -19.50 -0.52
CA TYR A 193 8.56 -20.05 -1.78
C TYR A 193 7.75 -21.35 -1.60
N ASP A 194 7.58 -21.83 -0.36
CA ASP A 194 6.60 -22.87 -0.07
C ASP A 194 5.20 -22.30 -0.37
N PRO A 195 4.37 -22.94 -1.22
CA PRO A 195 3.07 -22.39 -1.59
C PRO A 195 2.15 -22.05 -0.41
N SER A 196 2.16 -22.87 0.65
CA SER A 196 1.41 -22.59 1.89
C SER A 196 1.91 -21.34 2.62
N ALA A 197 3.23 -21.05 2.57
CA ALA A 197 3.79 -19.82 3.09
C ALA A 197 3.39 -18.60 2.25
N MET A 198 3.40 -18.73 0.92
CA MET A 198 2.95 -17.69 0.00
C MET A 198 1.47 -17.34 0.21
N VAL A 199 0.60 -18.35 0.37
CA VAL A 199 -0.83 -18.15 0.72
C VAL A 199 -0.97 -17.39 2.05
N ALA A 200 -0.22 -17.79 3.08
CA ALA A 200 -0.27 -17.15 4.39
C ALA A 200 0.22 -15.69 4.35
N PHE A 201 1.31 -15.40 3.63
CA PHE A 201 1.81 -14.03 3.46
C PHE A 201 0.91 -13.17 2.57
N ALA A 202 0.27 -13.75 1.54
CA ALA A 202 -0.71 -13.06 0.72
C ALA A 202 -1.91 -12.64 1.57
N ARG A 203 -2.46 -13.57 2.38
CA ARG A 203 -3.54 -13.29 3.34
C ARG A 203 -3.15 -12.17 4.31
N PHE A 204 -1.99 -12.30 4.97
CA PHE A 204 -1.48 -11.30 5.91
C PHE A 204 -1.38 -9.92 5.25
N SER A 205 -0.72 -9.85 4.10
CA SER A 205 -0.42 -8.58 3.43
C SER A 205 -1.70 -7.92 2.88
N PHE A 206 -2.67 -8.72 2.42
CA PHE A 206 -3.98 -8.24 2.00
C PHE A 206 -4.80 -7.67 3.17
N LEU A 207 -4.85 -8.38 4.30
CA LEU A 207 -5.52 -7.88 5.50
C LEU A 207 -4.85 -6.61 6.05
N MET A 208 -3.51 -6.56 6.07
CA MET A 208 -2.79 -5.35 6.47
C MET A 208 -3.12 -4.17 5.55
N ARG A 209 -3.23 -4.40 4.24
CA ARG A 209 -3.67 -3.41 3.27
C ARG A 209 -5.08 -2.89 3.60
N ARG A 210 -6.04 -3.78 3.85
CA ARG A 210 -7.42 -3.39 4.22
C ARG A 210 -7.48 -2.59 5.51
N ILE A 211 -6.84 -3.07 6.58
CA ILE A 211 -6.80 -2.39 7.88
C ILE A 211 -6.15 -1.01 7.75
N PHE A 212 -5.03 -0.92 7.03
CA PHE A 212 -4.34 0.34 6.80
C PHE A 212 -5.23 1.36 6.09
N PHE A 213 -5.88 0.97 4.98
CA PHE A 213 -6.78 1.87 4.26
C PHE A 213 -7.98 2.26 5.11
N ARG A 214 -8.61 1.32 5.80
CA ARG A 214 -9.73 1.62 6.71
C ARG A 214 -9.35 2.69 7.74
N LEU A 215 -8.25 2.48 8.46
CA LEU A 215 -7.77 3.40 9.50
C LEU A 215 -7.39 4.77 8.93
N MET A 216 -6.73 4.80 7.78
CA MET A 216 -6.39 6.04 7.10
C MET A 216 -7.64 6.85 6.72
N HIS A 217 -8.67 6.19 6.18
CA HIS A 217 -9.93 6.85 5.83
C HIS A 217 -10.69 7.32 7.07
N GLU A 218 -10.73 6.51 8.13
CA GLU A 218 -11.31 6.89 9.42
C GLU A 218 -10.62 8.13 10.01
N ASP A 219 -9.29 8.18 10.00
CA ASP A 219 -8.52 9.34 10.49
C ASP A 219 -8.73 10.58 9.61
N LEU A 220 -8.75 10.45 8.28
CA LEU A 220 -9.09 11.56 7.38
C LEU A 220 -10.49 12.13 7.64
N ASN A 221 -11.49 11.26 7.79
CA ASN A 221 -12.86 11.71 8.04
C ASN A 221 -12.99 12.38 9.40
N ALA A 222 -12.35 11.83 10.43
CA ALA A 222 -12.39 12.41 11.75
C ALA A 222 -11.63 13.74 11.85
N ILE A 223 -10.54 13.94 11.09
CA ILE A 223 -9.90 15.26 10.94
C ILE A 223 -10.91 16.24 10.35
N LEU A 224 -11.56 15.89 9.24
CA LEU A 224 -12.53 16.76 8.58
C LEU A 224 -13.71 17.13 9.49
N ASP A 225 -14.23 16.17 10.24
CA ASP A 225 -15.31 16.40 11.21
C ASP A 225 -14.84 17.23 12.40
N GLY A 226 -13.63 16.98 12.89
CA GLY A 226 -13.03 17.75 13.97
C GLY A 226 -12.78 19.21 13.59
N LEU A 227 -12.30 19.47 12.37
CA LEU A 227 -12.14 20.83 11.85
C LEU A 227 -13.48 21.57 11.76
N ARG A 228 -14.55 20.92 11.31
CA ARG A 228 -15.90 21.52 11.28
C ARG A 228 -16.40 21.84 12.69
N GLU A 229 -16.13 20.98 13.65
CA GLU A 229 -16.55 21.19 15.04
C GLU A 229 -15.75 22.33 15.71
N LEU A 230 -14.46 22.44 15.43
CA LEU A 230 -13.63 23.56 15.88
C LEU A 230 -14.13 24.90 15.33
N GLU A 231 -14.46 24.95 14.04
CA GLU A 231 -15.05 26.15 13.40
C GLU A 231 -16.38 26.55 14.09
N LYS A 232 -17.25 25.58 14.41
CA LYS A 232 -18.49 25.84 15.17
C LYS A 232 -18.23 26.40 16.57
N ARG A 233 -17.10 26.06 17.18
CA ARG A 233 -16.64 26.59 18.48
C ARG A 233 -15.90 27.92 18.37
N GLY A 234 -15.79 28.50 17.17
CA GLY A 234 -15.10 29.75 16.90
C GLY A 234 -13.58 29.63 16.81
N VAL A 235 -13.03 28.41 16.71
CA VAL A 235 -11.62 28.16 16.48
C VAL A 235 -11.38 28.10 14.97
N ASN A 236 -10.74 29.12 14.41
CA ASN A 236 -10.53 29.25 12.96
C ASN A 236 -9.10 28.90 12.51
N SER A 237 -8.20 28.65 13.46
CA SER A 237 -6.81 28.28 13.20
C SER A 237 -6.25 27.32 14.26
N LEU A 238 -5.20 26.59 13.88
CA LEU A 238 -4.58 25.53 14.69
C LEU A 238 -3.05 25.60 14.59
N ASP A 239 -2.37 25.26 15.69
CA ASP A 239 -0.93 24.99 15.63
C ASP A 239 -0.71 23.59 15.07
N CYS A 240 -0.23 23.52 13.83
CA CYS A 240 -0.02 22.27 13.11
C CYS A 240 1.46 22.04 12.76
N ARG A 241 2.40 22.67 13.49
CA ARG A 241 3.85 22.50 13.26
C ARG A 241 4.32 21.06 13.34
N ARG A 242 3.71 20.25 14.21
CA ARG A 242 4.00 18.80 14.31
C ARG A 242 3.73 18.07 12.99
N ALA A 243 2.72 18.50 12.24
CA ALA A 243 2.36 17.98 10.94
C ALA A 243 3.04 18.76 9.78
N GLN A 244 4.10 19.52 10.06
CA GLN A 244 4.85 20.32 9.09
C GLN A 244 4.03 21.45 8.42
N PHE A 245 3.00 21.94 9.10
CA PHE A 245 2.26 23.14 8.73
C PHE A 245 2.66 24.35 9.58
N SER A 246 2.00 25.49 9.39
CA SER A 246 2.24 26.67 10.21
C SER A 246 1.69 26.53 11.63
N ALA A 247 2.11 27.45 12.52
CA ALA A 247 1.61 27.53 13.90
C ALA A 247 0.21 28.17 14.01
N ASP A 248 -0.29 28.75 12.92
CA ASP A 248 -1.58 29.43 12.83
C ASP A 248 -2.26 29.01 11.52
N GLU A 249 -2.39 27.69 11.34
CA GLU A 249 -2.86 27.12 10.08
C GLU A 249 -4.39 27.24 10.01
N PRO A 250 -4.97 27.91 8.99
CA PRO A 250 -6.42 28.08 8.91
C PRO A 250 -7.14 26.75 8.71
N THR A 251 -8.24 26.53 9.44
CA THR A 251 -9.06 25.30 9.33
C THR A 251 -9.59 25.07 7.91
N THR A 252 -9.86 26.15 7.18
CA THR A 252 -10.26 26.13 5.76
C THR A 252 -9.18 25.56 4.87
N ARG A 253 -7.91 25.94 5.08
CA ARG A 253 -6.76 25.42 4.32
C ARG A 253 -6.51 23.96 4.64
N LEU A 254 -6.58 23.57 5.91
CA LEU A 254 -6.46 22.17 6.34
C LEU A 254 -7.51 21.28 5.68
N ARG A 255 -8.78 21.73 5.58
CA ARG A 255 -9.82 20.98 4.88
C ARG A 255 -9.52 20.75 3.40
N MET A 256 -9.02 21.77 2.68
CA MET A 256 -8.64 21.63 1.27
C MET A 256 -7.50 20.60 1.11
N ILE A 257 -6.51 20.64 2.00
CA ILE A 257 -5.39 19.70 1.99
C ILE A 257 -5.89 18.27 2.23
N CYS A 258 -6.70 18.04 3.26
CA CYS A 258 -7.27 16.71 3.55
C CYS A 258 -8.15 16.18 2.41
N GLN A 259 -8.84 17.05 1.66
CA GLN A 259 -9.59 16.64 0.47
C GLN A 259 -8.66 16.18 -0.66
N SER A 260 -7.53 16.87 -0.88
CA SER A 260 -6.54 16.44 -1.86
C SER A 260 -5.90 15.09 -1.51
N TRP A 261 -5.69 14.83 -0.21
CA TRP A 261 -5.16 13.58 0.30
C TRP A 261 -6.08 12.38 0.05
N LYS A 262 -7.41 12.57 0.06
CA LYS A 262 -8.34 11.50 -0.33
C LYS A 262 -8.01 10.95 -1.72
N VAL A 263 -7.66 11.82 -2.67
CA VAL A 263 -7.31 11.40 -4.03
C VAL A 263 -5.89 10.84 -4.10
N MET A 264 -4.92 11.48 -3.44
CA MET A 264 -3.52 11.03 -3.48
C MET A 264 -3.32 9.63 -2.90
N PHE A 265 -3.91 9.32 -1.75
CA PHE A 265 -3.71 8.00 -1.11
C PHE A 265 -4.39 6.83 -1.87
N HIS A 266 -5.31 7.12 -2.79
CA HIS A 266 -5.83 6.12 -3.72
C HIS A 266 -4.86 5.85 -4.87
N ALA A 267 -4.15 6.88 -5.35
CA ALA A 267 -3.25 6.81 -6.51
C ALA A 267 -1.84 6.34 -6.14
N GLU A 268 -1.39 6.64 -4.93
CA GLU A 268 -0.05 6.32 -4.47
C GLU A 268 -0.13 5.55 -3.16
N TYR A 269 0.53 4.41 -3.10
CA TYR A 269 1.05 3.87 -1.85
C TYR A 269 2.20 4.78 -1.36
N SER A 270 1.95 6.08 -1.16
CA SER A 270 2.96 7.07 -0.80
C SER A 270 3.55 6.67 0.55
N SER A 271 4.85 6.35 0.56
CA SER A 271 5.57 6.02 1.77
C SER A 271 5.92 7.28 2.57
N GLY A 272 5.75 7.17 3.90
CA GLY A 272 6.43 8.00 4.90
C GLY A 272 5.78 9.36 5.20
N GLN A 273 6.12 10.39 4.41
CA GLN A 273 5.88 11.78 4.82
C GLN A 273 4.39 12.16 4.87
N PRO A 274 3.57 11.90 3.84
CA PRO A 274 2.15 12.25 3.89
C PRO A 274 1.39 11.51 5.00
N LEU A 275 1.76 10.26 5.30
CA LEU A 275 1.15 9.46 6.37
C LEU A 275 1.51 9.99 7.76
N ARG A 276 2.76 10.41 7.96
CA ARG A 276 3.18 11.05 9.21
C ARG A 276 2.43 12.37 9.42
N MET A 277 2.34 13.20 8.38
CA MET A 277 1.57 14.43 8.42
C MET A 277 0.10 14.18 8.78
N LEU A 278 -0.52 13.13 8.21
CA LEU A 278 -1.88 12.73 8.54
C LEU A 278 -2.05 12.39 10.03
N VAL A 279 -1.16 11.55 10.57
CA VAL A 279 -1.18 11.15 11.98
C VAL A 279 -0.96 12.34 12.92
N ASP A 280 0.03 13.19 12.62
CA ASP A 280 0.34 14.36 13.44
C ASP A 280 -0.79 15.41 13.38
N LEU A 281 -1.43 15.58 12.22
CA LEU A 281 -2.59 16.46 12.07
C LEU A 281 -3.80 15.93 12.85
N ARG A 282 -4.02 14.60 12.82
CA ARG A 282 -5.07 13.98 13.62
C ARG A 282 -4.89 14.27 15.11
N ALA A 283 -3.66 14.13 15.62
CA ALA A 283 -3.35 14.44 17.01
C ALA A 283 -3.61 15.92 17.35
N ALA A 284 -3.18 16.85 16.49
CA ALA A 284 -3.39 18.28 16.70
C ALA A 284 -4.88 18.67 16.77
N VAL A 285 -5.72 18.09 15.89
CA VAL A 285 -7.17 18.32 15.89
C VAL A 285 -7.83 17.77 17.15
N ASP A 286 -7.46 16.54 17.57
CA ASP A 286 -7.99 15.93 18.79
C ASP A 286 -7.61 16.76 20.04
N GLU A 287 -6.36 17.21 20.14
CA GLU A 287 -5.86 18.07 21.24
C GLU A 287 -6.64 19.40 21.29
N ALA A 288 -6.86 20.04 20.14
CA ALA A 288 -7.62 21.28 20.06
C ALA A 288 -9.10 21.10 20.44
N LEU A 289 -9.73 19.99 20.05
CA LEU A 289 -11.12 19.68 20.42
C LEU A 289 -11.29 19.48 21.93
N GLN A 290 -10.31 18.83 22.58
CA GLN A 290 -10.28 18.68 24.03
C GLN A 290 -10.06 20.02 24.73
N GLY A 291 -9.13 20.85 24.23
CA GLY A 291 -8.83 22.17 24.78
C GLY A 291 -9.96 23.19 24.61
N ALA A 292 -10.70 23.15 23.49
CA ALA A 292 -11.82 24.03 23.22
C ALA A 292 -13.03 23.75 24.14
N GLY A 293 -13.16 22.53 24.68
CA GLY A 293 -14.18 22.18 25.67
C GLY A 293 -13.90 22.72 27.08
N ALA A 294 -12.65 23.06 27.40
CA ALA A 294 -12.22 23.49 28.74
C ALA A 294 -12.28 25.01 28.96
N LYS A 295 -12.46 25.82 27.91
CA LYS A 295 -12.58 27.28 28.05
C LYS A 295 -14.04 27.69 28.22
N LYS A 296 -14.51 27.72 29.48
CA LYS A 296 -15.59 28.65 29.90
C LYS A 296 -15.22 30.07 29.44
N PRO A 297 -16.16 30.89 28.97
CA PRO A 297 -15.84 32.22 28.47
C PRO A 297 -15.29 33.06 29.63
N ALA A 298 -14.01 33.45 29.54
CA ALA A 298 -13.44 34.44 30.43
C ALA A 298 -14.23 35.73 30.22
N ALA A 299 -14.94 36.13 31.27
CA ALA A 299 -15.70 37.36 31.34
C ALA A 299 -14.84 38.55 30.89
N ARG A 300 -15.42 39.35 30.01
CA ARG A 300 -14.91 40.62 29.55
C ARG A 300 -14.92 41.60 30.75
N ALA A 301 -13.81 41.67 31.48
CA ALA A 301 -13.47 42.76 32.39
C ALA A 301 -12.36 43.56 31.68
N ALA A 302 -12.61 44.73 31.11
CA ALA A 302 -12.91 46.02 31.73
C ALA A 302 -11.81 46.98 31.24
N ALA A 303 -12.21 48.03 30.52
CA ALA A 303 -11.42 49.24 30.41
C ALA A 303 -12.39 50.42 30.55
N ALA A 304 -12.68 50.75 31.81
CA ALA A 304 -13.21 52.04 32.19
C ALA A 304 -12.07 53.05 32.04
N SER A 305 -12.26 54.09 31.23
CA SER A 305 -11.37 55.24 31.20
C SER A 305 -11.88 56.35 32.14
N PRO A 306 -10.97 57.14 32.73
CA PRO A 306 -11.26 58.00 33.87
C PRO A 306 -11.74 59.40 33.45
N LYS A 307 -12.54 60.00 34.34
CA LYS A 307 -13.02 61.39 34.29
C LYS A 307 -11.86 62.40 34.18
N SER A 308 -11.94 63.31 33.22
CA SER A 308 -11.10 64.51 33.11
C SER A 308 -11.54 65.58 34.13
N PRO A 309 -10.62 66.40 34.68
CA PRO A 309 -10.95 67.44 35.63
C PRO A 309 -11.37 68.75 34.95
N SER A 310 -12.15 69.50 35.73
CA SER A 310 -12.82 70.78 35.49
C SER A 310 -11.97 71.86 34.85
N GLY A 311 -12.54 72.50 33.82
CA GLY A 311 -12.11 73.79 33.32
C GLY A 311 -12.46 74.93 34.28
N GLY A 312 -11.52 75.84 34.46
CA GLY A 312 -11.72 77.13 35.11
C GLY A 312 -10.88 78.20 34.43
N LYS A 313 -11.55 79.11 33.71
CA LYS A 313 -11.29 80.56 33.73
C LYS A 313 -12.32 81.29 32.86
N ARG A 314 -13.11 82.14 33.52
CA ARG A 314 -13.81 83.29 32.94
C ARG A 314 -13.06 84.55 33.35
N SER A 315 -13.05 85.51 32.42
CA SER A 315 -12.91 86.96 32.55
C SER A 315 -11.60 87.53 33.06
#